data_AF-D8EWF9-F1
#
_entry.id   AF-D8EWF9-F1
#
_cell.length_a   1.000
_cell.length_b   1.000
_cell.length_c   1.000
_cell.angle_alpha   90.00
_cell.angle_beta   90.00
_cell.angle_gamma   90.00
#
_symmetry.space_group_name_H-M   'P 1'
#
loop_
_entity.id
_entity.type
_entity.pdbx_description
1 polymer ?
#
loop_
_entity_poly.entity_id
_entity_poly.type
_entity_poly.pdbx_seq_one_letter_code
_entity_poly.pdbx_strand_id
1 'polypeptide(L)'
;MAENELQEQVALFRYGIIADFVHLPPGSRGLYAQIRKKAGQEYVIPGSRRTRVAEETIRSWLKKYRKGGFDALLPKERTDKGETRKLPLEISDLLLEAKEKEPELTVPLLIKKVRASGNIPDDVRMPRSTVYKLLARHGLTRKITSPDRDHRRFAYLNAGDLFMSDVMYGPAVRKNDGRKRKTYLIAFIDDATRVIPYAAFAHSENTAAFMEC
;
A
#
# COMPACT_ATOMS: atom_id res chain seq x y z
N MET A 1 -19.46 9.62 -10.49
CA MET A 1 -19.44 10.55 -11.63
C MET A 1 -18.16 10.41 -12.46
N ALA A 2 -16.97 10.47 -11.86
CA ALA A 2 -15.68 10.35 -12.59
C ALA A 2 -15.45 9.01 -13.34
N GLU A 3 -16.01 7.90 -12.88
CA GLU A 3 -15.79 6.58 -13.48
C GLU A 3 -16.51 6.42 -14.84
N ASN A 4 -17.70 7.00 -14.98
CA ASN A 4 -18.44 6.98 -16.25
C ASN A 4 -17.74 7.84 -17.32
N GLU A 5 -17.23 9.00 -16.89
CA GLU A 5 -16.50 9.94 -17.76
C GLU A 5 -15.22 9.31 -18.33
N LEU A 6 -14.48 8.55 -17.52
CA LEU A 6 -13.30 7.82 -17.99
C LEU A 6 -13.65 6.70 -18.98
N GLN A 7 -14.75 5.97 -18.74
CA GLN A 7 -15.18 4.89 -19.64
C GLN A 7 -15.57 5.43 -21.02
N GLU A 8 -16.28 6.56 -21.06
CA GLU A 8 -16.65 7.26 -22.29
C GLU A 8 -15.43 7.80 -23.03
N GLN A 9 -14.49 8.45 -22.33
CA GLN A 9 -13.22 8.91 -22.93
C GLN A 9 -12.43 7.77 -23.57
N VAL A 10 -12.37 6.61 -22.92
CA VAL A 10 -11.71 5.42 -23.47
C VAL A 10 -12.44 4.89 -24.71
N ALA A 11 -13.78 4.87 -24.71
CA ALA A 11 -14.56 4.43 -25.87
C ALA A 11 -14.38 5.37 -27.07
N LEU A 12 -14.44 6.68 -26.84
CA LEU A 12 -14.18 7.71 -27.86
C LEU A 12 -12.76 7.60 -28.43
N PHE A 13 -11.76 7.41 -27.57
CA PHE A 13 -10.38 7.18 -28.00
C PHE A 13 -10.26 5.95 -28.91
N ARG A 14 -10.85 4.82 -28.50
CA ARG A 14 -10.87 3.57 -29.30
C ARG A 14 -11.55 3.78 -30.65
N TYR A 15 -12.68 4.50 -30.65
CA TYR A 15 -13.42 4.83 -31.86
C TYR A 15 -12.59 5.70 -32.81
N GLY A 16 -11.95 6.76 -32.30
CA GLY A 16 -11.07 7.63 -33.10
C GLY A 16 -9.92 6.88 -33.78
N ILE A 17 -9.39 5.84 -33.13
CA ILE A 17 -8.36 4.98 -33.76
C ILE A 17 -8.93 4.13 -34.89
N ILE A 18 -10.16 3.61 -34.78
CA ILE A 18 -10.72 2.70 -35.78
C ILE A 18 -11.63 3.36 -36.81
N ALA A 19 -12.00 4.64 -36.65
CA ALA A 19 -13.01 5.34 -37.46
C ALA A 19 -12.79 5.16 -38.98
N ASP A 20 -11.54 5.32 -39.43
CA ASP A 20 -11.14 5.17 -40.84
C ASP A 20 -11.38 3.75 -41.40
N PHE A 21 -11.54 2.74 -40.53
CA PHE A 21 -11.69 1.33 -40.90
C PHE A 21 -13.11 0.81 -40.75
N VAL A 22 -14.00 1.58 -40.10
CA VAL A 22 -15.35 1.12 -39.74
C VAL A 22 -16.17 0.75 -40.98
N HIS A 23 -16.07 1.55 -42.04
CA HIS A 23 -16.83 1.38 -43.28
C HIS A 23 -16.18 0.43 -44.29
N LEU A 24 -14.93 0.01 -44.06
CA LEU A 24 -14.22 -0.88 -44.98
C LEU A 24 -14.67 -2.34 -44.77
N PRO A 25 -14.99 -3.11 -45.83
CA PRO A 25 -15.28 -4.53 -45.67
C PRO A 25 -14.07 -5.32 -45.14
N PRO A 26 -14.29 -6.47 -44.47
CA PRO A 26 -13.20 -7.38 -44.11
C PRO A 26 -12.40 -7.80 -45.35
N GLY A 27 -11.07 -7.79 -45.26
CA GLY A 27 -10.21 -8.18 -46.37
C GLY A 27 -9.94 -7.09 -47.41
N SER A 28 -10.38 -5.83 -47.18
CA SER A 28 -9.99 -4.70 -48.02
C SER A 28 -8.46 -4.62 -48.17
N ARG A 29 -7.99 -4.55 -49.41
CA ARG A 29 -6.57 -4.44 -49.76
C ARG A 29 -5.99 -3.20 -49.07
N GLY A 30 -4.93 -3.37 -48.29
CA GLY A 30 -4.24 -2.28 -47.58
C GLY A 30 -4.69 -2.03 -46.13
N LEU A 31 -5.77 -2.66 -45.65
CA LEU A 31 -6.26 -2.50 -44.28
C LEU A 31 -5.17 -2.83 -43.23
N TYR A 32 -4.47 -3.95 -43.40
CA TYR A 32 -3.40 -4.37 -42.49
C TYR A 32 -2.21 -3.40 -42.49
N ALA A 33 -1.87 -2.81 -43.64
CA ALA A 33 -0.80 -1.82 -43.73
C ALA A 33 -1.18 -0.52 -43.01
N GLN A 34 -2.43 -0.09 -43.12
CA GLN A 34 -2.93 1.08 -42.41
C GLN A 34 -3.03 0.84 -40.89
N ILE A 35 -3.43 -0.36 -40.45
CA ILE A 35 -3.41 -0.74 -39.03
C ILE A 35 -1.98 -0.70 -38.48
N ARG A 36 -1.00 -1.23 -39.22
CA ARG A 36 0.41 -1.16 -38.84
C ARG A 36 0.89 0.29 -38.71
N LYS A 37 0.51 1.16 -39.65
CA LYS A 37 0.82 2.59 -39.59
C LYS A 37 0.26 3.23 -38.33
N LYS A 38 -1.01 2.97 -37.98
CA LYS A 38 -1.61 3.48 -36.74
C LYS A 38 -0.97 2.90 -35.48
N ALA A 39 -0.60 1.62 -35.48
CA ALA A 39 0.08 1.00 -34.34
C ALA A 39 1.48 1.58 -34.06
N GLY A 40 2.13 2.14 -35.10
CA GLY A 40 3.42 2.83 -34.98
C GLY A 40 3.35 4.27 -34.46
N GLN A 41 2.15 4.83 -34.30
CA GLN A 41 1.95 6.19 -33.78
C GLN A 41 1.91 6.23 -32.25
N GLU A 42 2.18 7.40 -31.70
CA GLU A 42 2.06 7.66 -30.27
C GLU A 42 0.74 8.35 -29.95
N TYR A 43 0.13 7.94 -28.85
CA TYR A 43 -1.19 8.35 -28.41
C TYR A 43 -1.20 8.72 -26.94
N VAL A 44 -2.06 9.67 -26.58
CA VAL A 44 -2.47 9.90 -25.20
C VAL A 44 -3.65 8.97 -24.90
N ILE A 45 -3.39 7.87 -24.21
CA ILE A 45 -4.40 6.85 -23.91
C ILE A 45 -5.10 7.20 -22.58
N PRO A 46 -6.42 7.49 -22.57
CA PRO A 46 -7.13 7.84 -21.34
C PRO A 46 -6.99 6.73 -20.27
N GLY A 47 -6.66 7.12 -19.05
CA GLY A 47 -6.49 6.19 -17.92
C GLY A 47 -5.29 5.24 -18.00
N SER A 48 -4.35 5.45 -18.93
CA SER A 48 -3.16 4.61 -19.08
C SER A 48 -1.89 5.43 -19.21
N ARG A 49 -0.76 4.89 -18.71
CA ARG A 49 0.58 5.45 -18.94
C ARG A 49 1.22 4.95 -20.25
N ARG A 50 0.50 4.10 -21.01
CA ARG A 50 0.98 3.58 -22.28
C ARG A 50 0.80 4.63 -23.37
N THR A 51 1.77 4.70 -24.28
CA THR A 51 1.75 5.66 -25.40
C THR A 51 1.52 5.00 -26.76
N ARG A 52 1.46 3.66 -26.83
CA ARG A 52 1.28 2.92 -28.10
C ARG A 52 0.20 1.85 -27.97
N VAL A 53 -0.44 1.55 -29.09
CA VAL A 53 -1.48 0.52 -29.23
C VAL A 53 -1.00 -0.55 -30.19
N ALA A 54 -1.00 -1.81 -29.77
CA ALA A 54 -0.58 -2.93 -30.61
C ALA A 54 -1.56 -3.16 -31.77
N GLU A 55 -1.05 -3.63 -32.93
CA GLU A 55 -1.87 -3.94 -34.11
C GLU A 55 -3.08 -4.84 -33.76
N GLU A 56 -2.85 -5.87 -32.95
CA GLU A 56 -3.87 -6.84 -32.55
C GLU A 56 -4.98 -6.19 -31.69
N THR A 57 -4.62 -5.16 -30.92
CA THR A 57 -5.60 -4.41 -30.12
C THR A 57 -6.52 -3.58 -31.02
N ILE A 58 -5.97 -2.92 -32.05
CA ILE A 58 -6.75 -2.17 -33.05
C ILE A 58 -7.70 -3.12 -33.80
N ARG A 59 -7.20 -4.29 -34.22
CA ARG A 59 -8.02 -5.33 -34.87
C ARG A 59 -9.16 -5.81 -33.97
N SER A 60 -8.88 -6.03 -32.68
CA SER A 60 -9.87 -6.43 -31.69
C SER A 60 -10.98 -5.39 -31.53
N TRP A 61 -10.64 -4.10 -31.46
CA TRP A 61 -11.62 -3.01 -31.38
C TRP A 61 -12.48 -2.92 -32.63
N LEU A 62 -11.88 -3.02 -33.82
CA LEU A 62 -12.63 -3.01 -35.08
C LEU A 62 -13.64 -4.18 -35.15
N LYS A 63 -13.22 -5.38 -34.73
CA LYS A 63 -14.11 -6.55 -34.67
C LYS A 63 -15.26 -6.35 -33.68
N LYS A 64 -14.98 -5.77 -32.51
CA LYS A 64 -16.00 -5.47 -31.48
C LYS A 64 -17.01 -4.44 -31.99
N TYR A 65 -16.52 -3.36 -32.60
CA TYR A 65 -17.37 -2.30 -33.14
C TYR A 65 -18.31 -2.82 -34.24
N ARG A 66 -17.80 -3.64 -35.17
CA ARG A 66 -18.65 -4.23 -36.22
C ARG A 66 -19.74 -5.15 -35.69
N LYS A 67 -19.55 -5.75 -34.50
CA LYS A 67 -20.52 -6.66 -33.88
C LYS A 67 -21.52 -5.94 -32.96
N GLY A 68 -21.10 -4.88 -32.27
CA GLY A 68 -21.90 -4.27 -31.20
C GLY A 68 -21.79 -2.75 -31.10
N GLY A 69 -21.40 -2.08 -32.19
CA GLY A 69 -21.37 -0.63 -32.28
C GLY A 69 -20.42 0.03 -31.27
N PHE A 70 -20.73 1.26 -30.90
CA PHE A 70 -19.93 2.06 -29.98
C PHE A 70 -19.90 1.46 -28.57
N ASP A 71 -21.01 0.92 -28.08
CA ASP A 71 -21.09 0.32 -26.73
C ASP A 71 -20.13 -0.86 -26.55
N ALA A 72 -19.83 -1.58 -27.63
CA ALA A 72 -18.85 -2.67 -27.61
C ALA A 72 -17.39 -2.17 -27.39
N LEU A 73 -17.14 -0.88 -27.53
CA LEU A 73 -15.86 -0.22 -27.25
C LEU A 73 -15.75 0.29 -25.81
N LEU A 74 -16.84 0.33 -25.03
CA LEU A 74 -16.75 0.66 -23.62
C LEU A 74 -15.83 -0.33 -22.90
N PRO A 75 -15.00 0.11 -21.94
CA PRO A 75 -14.28 -0.80 -21.06
C PRO A 75 -15.27 -1.72 -20.36
N LYS A 76 -15.30 -3.00 -20.75
CA LYS A 76 -16.09 -3.97 -20.01
C LYS A 76 -15.48 -4.13 -18.63
N GLU A 77 -16.33 -4.01 -17.61
CA GLU A 77 -15.98 -4.50 -16.29
C GLU A 77 -15.64 -5.99 -16.41
N ARG A 78 -14.52 -6.37 -15.79
CA ARG A 78 -14.09 -7.75 -15.72
C ARG A 78 -15.11 -8.55 -14.90
N THR A 79 -15.83 -9.45 -15.54
CA THR A 79 -16.73 -10.41 -14.86
C THR A 79 -15.98 -11.29 -13.85
N ASP A 80 -14.66 -11.41 -14.00
CA ASP A 80 -13.75 -12.08 -13.06
C ASP A 80 -13.42 -11.25 -11.80
N LYS A 81 -13.95 -10.03 -11.64
CA LYS A 81 -14.04 -9.36 -10.34
C LYS A 81 -15.17 -9.99 -9.50
N GLY A 82 -14.97 -11.21 -8.99
CA GLY A 82 -15.74 -11.69 -7.83
C GLY A 82 -16.26 -13.13 -7.84
N GLU A 83 -16.27 -13.81 -8.98
CA GLU A 83 -16.67 -15.22 -9.11
C GLU A 83 -15.44 -16.01 -9.57
N THR A 84 -14.82 -16.93 -8.82
CA THR A 84 -15.32 -17.96 -7.90
C THR A 84 -14.25 -18.22 -6.83
N ARG A 85 -14.50 -17.85 -5.58
CA ARG A 85 -13.73 -18.27 -4.39
C ARG A 85 -14.35 -17.81 -3.06
N LYS A 86 -15.68 -17.63 -3.00
CA LYS A 86 -16.32 -17.31 -1.72
C LYS A 86 -16.11 -18.51 -0.80
N LEU A 87 -15.49 -18.27 0.36
CA LEU A 87 -15.61 -19.21 1.46
C LEU A 87 -17.10 -19.50 1.64
N PRO A 88 -17.50 -20.76 1.89
CA PRO A 88 -18.85 -21.05 2.36
C PRO A 88 -19.25 -20.09 3.46
N LEU A 89 -20.52 -19.67 3.48
CA LEU A 89 -21.02 -18.65 4.40
C LEU A 89 -20.76 -19.08 5.86
N GLU A 90 -21.06 -20.33 6.17
CA GLU A 90 -20.82 -20.96 7.48
C GLU A 90 -19.37 -20.80 7.97
N ILE A 91 -18.40 -21.00 7.06
CA ILE A 91 -16.97 -20.87 7.40
C ILE A 91 -16.57 -19.40 7.56
N SER A 92 -17.18 -18.53 6.77
CA SER A 92 -16.98 -17.09 6.91
C SER A 92 -17.45 -16.63 8.28
N ASP A 93 -18.63 -17.07 8.70
CA ASP A 93 -19.23 -16.73 10.00
C ASP A 93 -18.38 -17.25 11.16
N LEU A 94 -17.91 -18.49 11.09
CA LEU A 94 -16.99 -19.07 12.08
C LEU A 94 -15.67 -18.28 12.20
N LEU A 95 -15.10 -17.83 11.08
CA LEU A 95 -13.87 -17.02 11.07
C LEU A 95 -14.10 -15.62 11.65
N LEU A 96 -15.25 -15.01 11.36
CA LEU A 96 -15.61 -13.70 11.91
C LEU A 96 -15.84 -13.79 13.42
N GLU A 97 -16.64 -14.75 13.87
CA GLU A 97 -16.93 -14.98 15.29
C GLU A 97 -15.65 -15.27 16.09
N ALA A 98 -14.79 -16.15 15.57
CA ALA A 98 -13.53 -16.46 16.24
C ALA A 98 -12.57 -15.26 16.31
N LYS A 99 -12.61 -14.36 15.31
CA LYS A 99 -11.79 -13.14 15.29
C LYS A 99 -12.36 -12.05 16.21
N GLU A 100 -13.67 -11.94 16.32
CA GLU A 100 -14.34 -11.02 17.26
C GLU A 100 -14.10 -11.43 18.71
N LYS A 101 -14.16 -12.73 19.02
CA LYS A 101 -13.84 -13.24 20.37
C LYS A 101 -12.39 -13.01 20.77
N GLU A 102 -11.46 -13.16 19.82
CA GLU A 102 -10.02 -12.96 20.07
C GLU A 102 -9.38 -12.08 18.98
N PRO A 103 -9.50 -10.74 19.10
CA PRO A 103 -9.02 -9.79 18.09
C PRO A 103 -7.52 -9.84 17.83
N GLU A 104 -6.73 -10.37 18.77
CA GLU A 104 -5.27 -10.48 18.62
C GLU A 104 -4.82 -11.65 17.74
N LEU A 105 -5.72 -12.59 17.39
CA LEU A 105 -5.35 -13.75 16.58
C LEU A 105 -4.88 -13.34 15.19
N THR A 106 -3.68 -13.77 14.82
CA THR A 106 -3.20 -13.66 13.44
C THR A 106 -4.00 -14.59 12.52
N VAL A 107 -4.11 -14.25 11.23
CA VAL A 107 -4.86 -15.07 10.26
C VAL A 107 -4.43 -16.54 10.24
N PRO A 108 -3.13 -16.90 10.32
CA PRO A 108 -2.72 -18.31 10.43
C PRO A 108 -3.25 -19.01 11.69
N LEU A 109 -3.22 -18.33 12.84
CA LEU A 109 -3.71 -18.90 14.11
C LEU A 109 -5.23 -19.02 14.12
N LEU A 110 -5.93 -18.02 13.55
CA LEU A 110 -7.37 -18.06 13.35
C LEU A 110 -7.77 -19.28 12.52
N ILE A 111 -7.15 -19.49 11.36
CA ILE A 111 -7.42 -20.67 10.51
C ILE A 111 -7.15 -21.97 11.27
N LYS A 112 -6.04 -22.05 12.01
CA LYS A 112 -5.70 -23.24 12.81
C LYS A 112 -6.78 -23.52 13.87
N LYS A 113 -7.25 -22.47 14.55
CA LYS A 113 -8.26 -22.58 15.60
C LYS A 113 -9.62 -23.02 15.06
N VAL A 114 -10.06 -22.43 13.94
CA VAL A 114 -11.33 -22.81 13.33
C VAL A 114 -11.28 -24.22 12.72
N ARG A 115 -10.11 -24.69 12.26
CA ARG A 115 -9.94 -26.12 11.93
C ARG A 115 -10.00 -27.02 13.17
N ALA A 116 -9.38 -26.60 14.27
CA ALA A 116 -9.34 -27.38 15.50
C ALA A 116 -10.72 -27.49 16.19
N SER A 117 -11.65 -26.59 15.92
CA SER A 117 -13.03 -26.67 16.45
C SER A 117 -13.89 -27.75 15.80
N GLY A 118 -13.39 -28.48 14.79
CA GLY A 118 -14.08 -29.64 14.18
C GLY A 118 -15.29 -29.30 13.29
N ASN A 119 -15.67 -28.02 13.20
CA ASN A 119 -16.85 -27.55 12.45
C ASN A 119 -16.60 -27.33 10.96
N ILE A 120 -15.47 -27.80 10.41
CA ILE A 120 -15.10 -27.60 9.00
C ILE A 120 -14.57 -28.91 8.41
N PRO A 121 -15.12 -29.37 7.27
CA PRO A 121 -14.56 -30.49 6.51
C PRO A 121 -13.11 -30.21 6.04
N ASP A 122 -12.23 -31.21 6.13
CA ASP A 122 -10.79 -31.03 5.88
C ASP A 122 -10.46 -30.57 4.46
N ASP A 123 -11.30 -30.93 3.49
CA ASP A 123 -11.19 -30.58 2.07
C ASP A 123 -11.47 -29.10 1.79
N VAL A 124 -12.07 -28.37 2.73
CA VAL A 124 -12.36 -26.95 2.52
C VAL A 124 -11.08 -26.13 2.57
N ARG A 125 -10.73 -25.55 1.42
CA ARG A 125 -9.58 -24.67 1.30
C ARG A 125 -9.88 -23.30 1.91
N MET A 126 -9.03 -22.88 2.85
CA MET A 126 -9.04 -21.53 3.43
C MET A 126 -7.74 -20.79 3.10
N PRO A 127 -7.60 -20.20 1.88
CA PRO A 127 -6.42 -19.43 1.53
C PRO A 127 -6.30 -18.21 2.45
N ARG A 128 -5.11 -17.98 3.01
CA ARG A 128 -4.85 -16.82 3.89
C ARG A 128 -5.30 -15.50 3.27
N SER A 129 -5.05 -15.31 1.97
CA SER A 129 -5.45 -14.09 1.25
C SER A 129 -6.97 -13.88 1.19
N THR A 130 -7.76 -14.96 1.10
CA THR A 130 -9.23 -14.88 1.15
C THR A 130 -9.70 -14.52 2.55
N VAL A 131 -9.14 -15.16 3.58
CA VAL A 131 -9.46 -14.85 4.98
C VAL A 131 -9.09 -13.41 5.33
N TYR A 132 -7.91 -12.92 4.90
CA TYR A 132 -7.53 -11.52 5.05
C TYR A 132 -8.54 -10.56 4.43
N LYS A 133 -8.99 -10.82 3.20
CA LYS A 133 -10.00 -9.98 2.52
C LYS A 133 -11.35 -10.00 3.23
N LEU A 134 -11.77 -11.17 3.74
CA LEU A 134 -12.97 -11.31 4.56
C LEU A 134 -12.87 -10.42 5.80
N LEU A 135 -11.83 -10.59 6.60
CA LEU A 135 -11.64 -9.79 7.82
C LEU A 135 -11.54 -8.29 7.52
N ALA A 136 -10.85 -7.90 6.44
CA ALA A 136 -10.71 -6.50 6.04
C ALA A 136 -12.06 -5.87 5.65
N ARG A 137 -12.90 -6.61 4.92
CA ARG A 137 -14.25 -6.15 4.55
C ARG A 137 -15.15 -5.92 5.77
N HIS A 138 -14.93 -6.70 6.83
CA HIS A 138 -15.66 -6.58 8.10
C HIS A 138 -14.95 -5.68 9.13
N GLY A 139 -13.87 -4.98 8.75
CA GLY A 139 -13.14 -4.08 9.66
C GLY A 139 -12.28 -4.76 10.74
N LEU A 140 -12.25 -6.10 10.77
CA LEU A 140 -11.58 -6.93 11.79
C LEU A 140 -10.07 -7.11 11.59
N THR A 141 -9.46 -6.32 10.70
CA THR A 141 -8.00 -6.30 10.49
C THR A 141 -7.30 -5.15 11.21
N ARG A 142 -8.06 -4.18 11.71
CA ARG A 142 -7.50 -3.06 12.46
C ARG A 142 -6.96 -3.62 13.77
N LYS A 143 -5.66 -3.43 14.02
CA LYS A 143 -5.13 -3.62 15.38
C LYS A 143 -6.00 -2.77 16.30
N ILE A 144 -6.48 -3.36 17.39
CA ILE A 144 -7.00 -2.58 18.50
C ILE A 144 -5.78 -1.82 19.02
N THR A 145 -5.56 -0.62 18.45
CA THR A 145 -4.67 0.35 19.07
C THR A 145 -5.24 0.56 20.45
N SER A 146 -4.43 0.22 21.45
CA SER A 146 -4.69 0.54 22.85
C SER A 146 -5.28 1.96 22.93
N PRO A 147 -6.28 2.21 23.79
CA PRO A 147 -6.84 3.54 23.92
C PRO A 147 -5.68 4.53 24.07
N ASP A 148 -5.75 5.57 23.23
CA ASP A 148 -4.80 6.65 23.03
C ASP A 148 -3.93 6.85 24.28
N ARG A 149 -2.69 6.34 24.25
CA ARG A 149 -1.75 6.63 25.33
C ARG A 149 -1.57 8.13 25.28
N ASP A 150 -1.98 8.83 26.33
CA ASP A 150 -1.86 10.27 26.43
C ASP A 150 -0.44 10.70 26.01
N HIS A 151 -0.34 11.27 24.81
CA HIS A 151 0.92 11.70 24.19
C HIS A 151 1.28 13.13 24.61
N ARG A 152 0.57 13.73 25.56
CA ARG A 152 0.93 15.04 26.09
C ARG A 152 2.33 14.97 26.69
N ARG A 153 3.14 15.96 26.33
CA ARG A 153 4.49 16.10 26.86
C ARG A 153 4.38 16.39 28.36
N PHE A 154 4.96 15.51 29.16
CA PHE A 154 5.25 15.82 30.56
C PHE A 154 6.20 17.03 30.57
N ALA A 155 5.84 18.07 31.33
CA ALA A 155 6.65 19.25 31.55
C ALA A 155 6.31 19.85 32.92
N TYR A 156 7.33 20.20 33.71
CA TYR A 156 7.14 21.04 34.90
C TYR A 156 6.77 22.48 34.52
N LEU A 157 6.19 23.23 35.49
CA LEU A 157 5.72 24.59 35.25
C LEU A 157 6.86 25.61 35.22
N ASN A 158 7.85 25.49 36.11
CA ASN A 158 8.91 26.47 36.26
C ASN A 158 10.26 25.94 35.78
N ALA A 159 11.09 26.85 35.28
CA ALA A 159 12.49 26.55 34.98
C ALA A 159 13.23 26.12 36.26
N GLY A 160 14.03 25.08 36.17
CA GLY A 160 14.82 24.53 37.27
C GLY A 160 14.11 23.49 38.14
N ASP A 161 12.81 23.24 37.92
CA ASP A 161 12.05 22.21 38.66
C ASP A 161 12.52 20.79 38.31
N LEU A 162 12.95 20.58 37.06
CA LEU A 162 13.53 19.31 36.60
C LEU A 162 14.58 19.55 35.51
N PHE A 163 15.79 19.05 35.76
CA PHE A 163 16.80 18.86 34.73
C PHE A 163 16.84 17.39 34.34
N MET A 164 16.67 17.13 33.05
CA MET A 164 16.91 15.83 32.45
C MET A 164 18.30 15.81 31.86
N SER A 165 18.95 14.65 31.88
CA SER A 165 20.18 14.46 31.12
C SER A 165 19.99 13.40 30.04
N ASP A 166 20.63 13.63 28.90
CA ASP A 166 20.69 12.67 27.80
C ASP A 166 22.12 12.55 27.29
N VAL A 167 22.45 11.39 26.73
CA VAL A 167 23.77 11.06 26.21
C VAL A 167 23.66 10.69 24.74
N MET A 168 24.34 11.45 23.89
CA MET A 168 24.44 11.17 22.46
C MET A 168 25.81 10.59 22.10
N TYR A 169 25.83 9.54 21.28
CA TYR A 169 27.05 9.03 20.67
C TYR A 169 27.65 10.06 19.70
N GLY A 170 28.81 10.60 20.07
CA GLY A 170 29.55 11.57 19.26
C GLY A 170 30.51 10.92 18.26
N PRO A 171 31.17 11.74 17.42
CA PRO A 171 32.12 11.26 16.43
C PRO A 171 33.38 10.66 17.07
N ALA A 172 34.00 9.67 16.43
CA ALA A 172 35.27 9.14 16.90
C ALA A 172 36.43 10.12 16.61
N VAL A 173 37.10 10.59 17.65
CA VAL A 173 38.23 11.53 17.55
C VAL A 173 39.56 10.79 17.71
N ARG A 174 40.60 11.22 16.98
CA ARG A 174 41.97 10.71 17.16
C ARG A 174 42.68 11.59 18.20
N LYS A 175 43.25 10.98 19.25
CA LYS A 175 44.13 11.69 20.18
C LYS A 175 45.56 11.77 19.62
N ASN A 176 46.43 12.51 20.31
CA ASN A 176 47.86 12.65 20.00
C ASN A 176 48.61 11.30 19.94
N ASP A 177 48.04 10.24 20.55
CA ASP A 177 48.53 8.86 20.48
C ASP A 177 48.16 8.13 19.17
N GLY A 178 47.48 8.81 18.23
CA GLY A 178 47.02 8.27 16.95
C GLY A 178 45.81 7.33 17.05
N ARG A 179 45.35 7.00 18.26
CA ARG A 179 44.24 6.06 18.47
C ARG A 179 42.90 6.78 18.35
N LYS A 180 41.96 6.17 17.61
CA LYS A 180 40.57 6.62 17.56
C LYS A 180 39.85 6.24 18.84
N ARG A 181 39.20 7.19 19.50
CA ARG A 181 38.35 6.96 20.67
C ARG A 181 36.95 7.51 20.40
N LYS A 182 35.93 6.79 20.86
CA LYS A 182 34.54 7.28 20.84
C LYS A 182 34.41 8.46 21.81
N THR A 183 33.51 9.39 21.50
CA THR A 183 33.12 10.45 22.42
C THR A 183 31.62 10.39 22.65
N TYR A 184 31.20 10.90 23.78
CA TYR A 184 29.81 10.93 24.21
C TYR A 184 29.48 12.38 24.56
N LEU A 185 28.45 12.95 23.95
CA LEU A 185 27.95 14.26 24.36
C LEU A 185 26.97 14.04 25.50
N ILE A 186 27.33 14.49 26.70
CA ILE A 186 26.44 14.52 27.86
C ILE A 186 25.87 15.92 27.91
N ALA A 187 24.54 16.04 27.94
CA ALA A 187 23.85 17.31 28.04
C ALA A 187 22.85 17.29 29.20
N PHE A 188 22.70 18.43 29.86
CA PHE A 188 21.60 18.69 30.78
C PHE A 188 20.59 19.60 30.07
N ILE A 189 19.31 19.29 30.23
CA ILE A 189 18.21 19.95 29.55
C ILE A 189 17.15 20.28 30.60
N ASP A 190 16.84 21.56 30.74
CA ASP A 190 15.71 22.00 31.55
C ASP A 190 14.39 21.54 30.90
N ASP A 191 13.54 20.84 31.66
CA ASP A 191 12.33 20.22 31.12
C ASP A 191 11.27 21.25 30.68
N ALA A 192 11.12 22.33 31.46
CA ALA A 192 10.12 23.38 31.25
C ALA A 192 10.46 24.27 30.04
N THR A 193 11.71 24.73 29.95
CA THR A 193 12.16 25.72 28.94
C THR A 193 12.89 25.11 27.76
N ARG A 194 13.35 23.85 27.87
CA ARG A 194 14.22 23.17 26.90
C ARG A 194 15.58 23.85 26.69
N VAL A 195 15.96 24.75 27.59
CA VAL A 195 17.31 25.33 27.61
C VAL A 195 18.32 24.24 27.99
N ILE A 196 19.46 24.25 27.31
CA ILE A 196 20.60 23.37 27.60
C ILE A 196 21.60 24.18 28.43
N PRO A 197 21.53 24.18 29.77
CA PRO A 197 22.46 24.93 30.62
C PRO A 197 23.90 24.42 30.52
N TYR A 198 24.08 23.13 30.21
CA TYR A 198 25.38 22.51 30.11
C TYR A 198 25.38 21.38 29.08
N ALA A 199 26.45 21.31 28.29
CA ALA A 199 26.77 20.14 27.46
C ALA A 199 28.28 20.03 27.25
N ALA A 200 28.81 18.82 27.38
CA ALA A 200 30.23 18.55 27.16
C ALA A 200 30.47 17.18 26.53
N PHE A 201 31.59 17.08 25.80
CA PHE A 201 32.05 15.80 25.28
C PHE A 201 32.90 15.07 26.32
N ALA A 202 32.49 13.86 26.66
CA ALA A 202 33.21 12.91 27.50
C ALA A 202 33.78 11.73 26.68
N HIS A 203 34.72 10.99 27.27
CA HIS A 203 35.29 9.77 26.67
C HIS A 203 34.63 8.48 27.17
N SER A 204 33.70 8.58 28.11
CA SER A 204 32.91 7.48 28.65
C SER A 204 31.52 7.98 29.03
N GLU A 205 30.56 7.06 29.07
CA GLU A 205 29.16 7.29 29.51
C GLU A 205 28.94 6.82 30.97
N ASN A 206 30.02 6.70 31.75
CA ASN A 206 29.95 6.25 33.14
C ASN A 206 29.62 7.39 34.10
N THR A 207 29.25 7.03 35.34
CA THR A 207 28.89 7.99 36.39
C THR A 207 30.02 8.98 36.69
N ALA A 208 31.28 8.57 36.62
CA ALA A 208 32.40 9.49 36.84
C ALA A 208 32.42 10.63 35.81
N ALA A 209 32.30 10.30 34.52
CA ALA A 209 32.21 11.32 33.46
C ALA A 209 30.95 12.19 33.58
N PHE A 210 29.85 11.62 34.05
CA PHE A 210 28.62 12.37 34.32
C PHE A 210 28.78 13.36 35.49
N MET A 211 29.52 12.99 36.54
CA MET A 211 29.73 13.86 37.72
C MET A 211 30.80 14.95 37.50
N GLU A 212 31.61 14.82 36.45
CA GLU A 212 32.54 15.86 36.00
C GLU A 212 31.86 16.94 35.13
N CYS A 213 30.60 16.71 34.74
CA CYS A 213 29.79 17.63 33.96
C CYS A 213 29.08 18.67 34.84
#